data_AF-A0A382E6R8-F1
#
_entry.id   AF-A0A382E6R8-F1
#
_cell.length_a   1.000
_cell.length_b   1.000
_cell.length_c   1.000
_cell.angle_alpha   90.00
_cell.angle_beta   90.00
_cell.angle_gamma   90.00
#
_symmetry.space_group_name_H-M   'P 1'
#
loop_
_entity.id
_entity.type
_entity.pdbx_description
1 polymer ?
#
loop_
_entity_poly.entity_id
_entity_poly.type
_entity_poly.pdbx_seq_one_letter_code
_entity_poly.pdbx_strand_id
1 'polypeptide(L)'
;VKPGTKYKVLVVGAGHAGIEAALAAARCGTEVALVTINKSTIGRMACNPSVGGLAKGQMVREVDALGGVMGSAADFSGIQFKILNRSKGRAVWSPRAQVDKRLYEQYVKDRVTKSPGIDILEAEVASPIIKNGKIGGVNIVDGCVISADTVILTNGTFLNGLIHIGQKKIPAGRMGELGSVGITETLAQFGLDCGRLKTGTPPRLFKNSIDWNRLDKIDGDDKPAPFSHFHECFNPPNVPCYSIATNCEAHDVIKNNINQSPMFSGDIRGVGPRYCPSIEDKINRFSDKNSHRLICEPEWVGSDQIYLNGFSTSLPEKVQRKSLQCIPGFEGVQFVRP
;
A
#
# COMPACT_ATOMS: atom_id res chain seq x y z
N VAL A 1 14.69 23.60 -8.21
CA VAL A 1 14.64 24.47 -7.02
C VAL A 1 15.31 25.78 -7.40
N LYS A 2 14.75 26.95 -7.06
CA LYS A 2 15.49 28.20 -7.24
C LYS A 2 16.71 28.14 -6.29
N PRO A 3 17.96 28.31 -6.76
CA PRO A 3 19.13 28.29 -5.90
C PRO A 3 18.93 29.19 -4.68
N GLY A 4 19.23 28.68 -3.47
CA GLY A 4 19.09 29.44 -2.23
C GLY A 4 17.69 29.49 -1.59
N THR A 5 16.71 28.75 -2.12
CA THR A 5 15.38 28.66 -1.48
C THR A 5 15.47 27.85 -0.19
N LYS A 6 15.08 28.47 0.93
CA LYS A 6 14.95 27.81 2.23
C LYS A 6 13.48 27.54 2.51
N TYR A 7 13.09 26.28 2.57
CA TYR A 7 11.73 25.89 2.89
C TYR A 7 11.47 25.93 4.40
N LYS A 8 10.20 26.06 4.77
CA LYS A 8 9.80 25.90 6.17
C LYS A 8 9.59 24.43 6.50
N VAL A 9 8.91 23.70 5.62
CA VAL A 9 8.70 22.25 5.77
C VAL A 9 9.21 21.54 4.53
N LEU A 10 9.99 20.49 4.74
CA LEU A 10 10.42 19.58 3.68
C LEU A 10 9.89 18.18 3.98
N VAL A 11 9.12 17.62 3.07
CA VAL A 11 8.56 16.28 3.17
C VAL A 11 9.31 15.36 2.22
N VAL A 12 9.90 14.28 2.76
CA VAL A 12 10.62 13.27 1.98
C VAL A 12 9.72 12.08 1.74
N GLY A 13 9.36 11.85 0.48
CA GLY A 13 8.49 10.79 0.02
C GLY A 13 7.08 11.29 -0.30
N ALA A 14 6.61 11.09 -1.53
CA ALA A 14 5.25 11.43 -1.96
C ALA A 14 4.28 10.23 -1.88
N GLY A 15 4.38 9.45 -0.80
CA GLY A 15 3.40 8.40 -0.47
C GLY A 15 2.20 8.96 0.29
N HIS A 16 1.27 8.10 0.71
CA HIS A 16 0.05 8.50 1.43
C HIS A 16 0.32 9.45 2.61
N ALA A 17 1.29 9.12 3.47
CA ALA A 17 1.64 9.95 4.62
C ALA A 17 2.26 11.30 4.22
N GLY A 18 3.18 11.29 3.26
CA GLY A 18 3.85 12.51 2.81
C GLY A 18 2.92 13.49 2.10
N ILE A 19 1.93 12.98 1.36
CA ILE A 19 0.92 13.82 0.71
C ILE A 19 0.05 14.52 1.75
N GLU A 20 -0.48 13.80 2.74
CA GLU A 20 -1.28 14.41 3.81
C GLU A 20 -0.44 15.41 4.62
N ALA A 21 0.82 15.08 4.92
CA ALA A 21 1.74 15.99 5.62
C ALA A 21 2.00 17.27 4.82
N ALA A 22 2.27 17.16 3.51
CA ALA A 22 2.54 18.31 2.65
C ALA A 22 1.30 19.20 2.49
N LEU A 23 0.13 18.59 2.24
CA LEU A 23 -1.14 19.32 2.13
C LEU A 23 -1.55 19.97 3.46
N ALA A 24 -1.32 19.31 4.60
CA ALA A 24 -1.57 19.91 5.91
C ALA A 24 -0.66 21.12 6.15
N ALA A 25 0.65 20.99 5.93
CA ALA A 25 1.61 22.08 6.11
C ALA A 25 1.31 23.27 5.19
N ALA A 26 0.98 23.03 3.92
CA ALA A 26 0.63 24.08 2.98
C ALA A 26 -0.64 24.84 3.37
N ARG A 27 -1.66 24.14 3.88
CA ARG A 27 -2.90 24.77 4.39
C ARG A 27 -2.68 25.63 5.62
N CYS A 28 -1.64 25.37 6.39
CA CYS A 28 -1.18 26.25 7.46
C CYS A 28 -0.41 27.48 6.95
N GLY A 29 -0.43 27.77 5.64
CA GLY A 29 0.18 28.96 5.04
C GLY A 29 1.70 28.88 4.90
N THR A 30 2.26 27.68 4.86
CA THR A 30 3.71 27.44 4.89
C THR A 30 4.23 26.96 3.53
N GLU A 31 5.42 27.41 3.12
CA GLU A 31 6.10 26.89 1.92
C GLU A 31 6.67 25.49 2.18
N VAL A 32 6.26 24.54 1.33
CA VAL A 32 6.59 23.12 1.45
C VAL A 32 7.38 22.64 0.25
N ALA A 33 8.51 21.96 0.49
CA ALA A 33 9.14 21.12 -0.51
C ALA A 33 8.67 19.67 -0.35
N LEU A 34 7.99 19.10 -1.34
CA LEU A 34 7.67 17.68 -1.39
C LEU A 34 8.65 16.96 -2.32
N VAL A 35 9.60 16.23 -1.75
CA VAL A 35 10.64 15.51 -2.47
C VAL A 35 10.20 14.07 -2.73
N THR A 36 10.33 13.61 -3.98
CA THR A 36 10.05 12.22 -4.37
C THR A 36 11.07 11.73 -5.38
N ILE A 37 11.40 10.43 -5.35
CA ILE A 37 12.30 9.82 -6.33
C ILE A 37 11.69 9.87 -7.74
N ASN A 38 10.36 9.77 -7.84
CA ASN A 38 9.65 9.76 -9.11
C ASN A 38 8.28 10.44 -8.99
N LYS A 39 8.02 11.48 -9.79
CA LYS A 39 6.76 12.23 -9.84
C LYS A 39 5.60 11.45 -10.46
N SER A 40 5.87 10.39 -11.22
CA SER A 40 4.85 9.49 -11.76
C SER A 40 4.25 8.56 -10.70
N THR A 41 4.88 8.41 -9.53
CA THR A 41 4.46 7.46 -8.48
C THR A 41 3.87 8.13 -7.24
N ILE A 42 3.57 9.43 -7.33
CA ILE A 42 2.88 10.21 -6.28
C ILE A 42 1.53 9.56 -5.96
N GLY A 43 1.29 9.27 -4.69
CA GLY A 43 0.02 8.67 -4.24
C GLY A 43 -0.17 7.20 -4.62
N ARG A 44 0.86 6.53 -5.14
CA ARG A 44 0.76 5.15 -5.65
C ARG A 44 0.24 4.15 -4.61
N MET A 45 -0.80 3.40 -4.98
CA MET A 45 -1.35 2.31 -4.18
C MET A 45 -0.61 1.00 -4.44
N ALA A 46 0.48 0.77 -3.69
CA ALA A 46 1.36 -0.38 -3.92
C ALA A 46 0.72 -1.75 -3.63
N CYS A 47 -0.19 -1.83 -2.66
CA CYS A 47 -0.77 -3.10 -2.19
C CYS A 47 -2.22 -3.27 -2.65
N ASN A 48 -3.18 -3.27 -1.73
CA ASN A 48 -4.58 -3.54 -2.01
C ASN A 48 -5.27 -2.34 -2.72
N PRO A 49 -6.12 -2.55 -3.76
CA PRO A 49 -6.98 -1.53 -4.36
C PRO A 49 -8.19 -1.16 -3.46
N SER A 50 -7.97 -0.91 -2.17
CA SER A 50 -9.04 -0.51 -1.25
C SER A 50 -8.61 0.48 -0.20
N VAL A 51 -9.60 1.27 0.25
CA VAL A 51 -9.49 2.23 1.34
C VAL A 51 -10.48 1.84 2.44
N GLY A 52 -10.07 2.01 3.70
CA GLY A 52 -10.86 1.63 4.86
C GLY A 52 -10.81 0.13 5.19
N GLY A 53 -11.91 -0.40 5.71
CA GLY A 53 -11.97 -1.69 6.41
C GLY A 53 -11.75 -1.53 7.91
N LEU A 54 -11.82 -2.62 8.68
CA LEU A 54 -11.81 -2.56 10.16
C LEU A 54 -10.68 -1.67 10.71
N ALA A 55 -11.04 -0.76 11.63
CA ALA A 55 -10.24 0.35 12.17
C ALA A 55 -9.79 1.40 11.14
N LYS A 56 -9.38 0.97 9.94
CA LYS A 56 -8.96 1.86 8.84
C LYS A 56 -10.07 2.78 8.39
N GLY A 57 -11.32 2.31 8.34
CA GLY A 57 -12.44 3.09 7.87
C GLY A 57 -12.74 4.29 8.76
N GLN A 58 -12.62 4.11 10.07
CA GLN A 58 -12.71 5.19 11.05
C GLN A 58 -11.56 6.18 10.88
N MET A 59 -10.31 5.71 10.77
CA MET A 59 -9.16 6.58 10.56
C MET A 59 -9.29 7.43 9.29
N VAL A 60 -9.82 6.87 8.19
CA VAL A 60 -10.05 7.64 6.95
C VAL A 60 -11.07 8.76 7.20
N ARG A 61 -12.15 8.49 7.95
CA ARG A 61 -13.13 9.51 8.33
C ARG A 61 -12.55 10.58 9.25
N GLU A 62 -11.70 10.20 10.20
CA GLU A 62 -11.02 11.16 11.08
C GLU A 62 -10.05 12.05 10.31
N VAL A 63 -9.25 11.46 9.41
CA VAL A 63 -8.36 12.21 8.51
C VAL A 63 -9.18 13.19 7.67
N ASP A 64 -10.29 12.76 7.10
CA ASP A 64 -11.20 13.62 6.33
C ASP A 64 -11.81 14.75 7.17
N ALA A 65 -12.23 14.47 8.42
CA ALA A 65 -12.75 15.49 9.33
C ALA A 65 -11.71 16.57 9.69
N LEU A 66 -10.42 16.20 9.71
CA LEU A 66 -9.28 17.12 9.83
C LEU A 66 -8.92 17.80 8.49
N GLY A 67 -9.70 17.55 7.44
CA GLY A 67 -9.54 18.10 6.10
C GLY A 67 -8.60 17.30 5.19
N GLY A 68 -8.11 16.14 5.60
CA GLY A 68 -7.22 15.32 4.78
C GLY A 68 -7.86 14.89 3.44
N VAL A 69 -7.03 14.56 2.46
CA VAL A 69 -7.49 14.28 1.10
C VAL A 69 -8.03 12.85 0.94
N MET A 70 -7.59 11.90 1.77
CA MET A 70 -7.86 10.47 1.62
C MET A 70 -9.36 10.11 1.53
N GLY A 71 -10.22 10.75 2.33
CA GLY A 71 -11.67 10.51 2.30
C GLY A 71 -12.27 10.87 0.95
N SER A 72 -12.05 12.11 0.51
CA SER A 72 -12.52 12.58 -0.80
C SER A 72 -11.92 11.81 -1.97
N ALA A 73 -10.66 11.36 -1.86
CA ALA A 73 -10.00 10.54 -2.88
C ALA A 73 -10.65 9.17 -3.01
N ALA A 74 -10.98 8.54 -1.88
CA ALA A 74 -11.70 7.26 -1.86
C ALA A 74 -13.10 7.37 -2.45
N ASP A 75 -13.82 8.46 -2.16
CA ASP A 75 -15.15 8.69 -2.71
C ASP A 75 -15.14 8.95 -4.22
N PHE A 76 -14.19 9.76 -4.69
CA PHE A 76 -14.05 10.07 -6.12
C PHE A 76 -13.67 8.85 -6.97
N SER A 77 -12.79 7.99 -6.44
CA SER A 77 -12.24 6.84 -7.17
C SER A 77 -12.92 5.52 -6.83
N GLY A 78 -13.89 5.52 -5.92
CA GLY A 78 -14.50 4.31 -5.41
C GLY A 78 -15.36 3.60 -6.45
N ILE A 79 -15.17 2.29 -6.56
CA ILE A 79 -15.88 1.41 -7.51
C ILE A 79 -16.83 0.43 -6.83
N GLN A 80 -16.75 0.30 -5.50
CA GLN A 80 -17.66 -0.48 -4.67
C GLN A 80 -17.52 -0.06 -3.21
N PHE A 81 -18.63 0.14 -2.49
CA PHE A 81 -18.64 0.57 -1.09
C PHE A 81 -19.42 -0.41 -0.20
N LYS A 82 -18.90 -0.64 1.01
CA LYS A 82 -19.51 -1.51 2.03
C LYS A 82 -19.33 -0.97 3.43
N ILE A 83 -20.31 -1.19 4.28
CA ILE A 83 -20.16 -1.09 5.73
C ILE A 83 -19.89 -2.48 6.30
N LEU A 84 -18.67 -2.69 6.81
CA LEU A 84 -18.32 -3.92 7.51
C LEU A 84 -19.00 -3.99 8.88
N ASN A 85 -19.26 -5.21 9.36
CA ASN A 85 -19.95 -5.48 10.64
C ASN A 85 -21.36 -4.87 10.74
N ARG A 86 -22.07 -4.69 9.62
CA ARG A 86 -23.41 -4.07 9.59
C ARG A 86 -24.45 -4.81 10.42
N SER A 87 -24.30 -6.13 10.61
CA SER A 87 -25.16 -6.95 11.48
C SER A 87 -24.90 -6.76 12.98
N LYS A 88 -23.84 -6.04 13.36
CA LYS A 88 -23.48 -5.72 14.74
C LYS A 88 -23.86 -4.27 15.07
N GLY A 89 -23.63 -3.85 16.31
CA GLY A 89 -23.90 -2.48 16.75
C GLY A 89 -23.10 -1.41 15.96
N ARG A 90 -23.67 -0.20 15.83
CA ARG A 90 -23.09 0.91 15.04
C ARG A 90 -21.67 1.28 15.44
N ALA A 91 -21.31 1.11 16.72
CA ALA A 91 -19.98 1.41 17.23
C ALA A 91 -18.85 0.59 16.56
N VAL A 92 -19.18 -0.59 16.00
CA VAL A 92 -18.19 -1.46 15.32
C VAL A 92 -18.31 -1.45 13.80
N TRP A 93 -19.19 -0.61 13.25
CA TRP A 93 -19.33 -0.43 11.81
C TRP A 93 -18.10 0.24 11.24
N SER A 94 -17.59 -0.24 10.11
CA SER A 94 -16.40 0.35 9.50
C SER A 94 -16.54 0.44 7.99
N PRO A 95 -16.45 1.64 7.39
CA PRO A 95 -16.56 1.81 5.95
C PRO A 95 -15.35 1.22 5.22
N ARG A 96 -15.62 0.63 4.07
CA ARG A 96 -14.62 0.11 3.13
C ARG A 96 -15.04 0.41 1.70
N ALA A 97 -14.13 0.93 0.89
CA ALA A 97 -14.29 1.00 -0.55
C ALA A 97 -13.22 0.20 -1.27
N GLN A 98 -13.61 -0.49 -2.35
CA GLN A 98 -12.71 -0.75 -3.45
C GLN A 98 -12.56 0.54 -4.26
N VAL A 99 -11.34 0.84 -4.67
CA VAL A 99 -11.03 2.05 -5.43
C VAL A 99 -10.34 1.70 -6.73
N ASP A 100 -10.63 2.47 -7.76
CA ASP A 100 -9.83 2.51 -8.97
C ASP A 100 -8.48 3.13 -8.65
N LYS A 101 -7.42 2.31 -8.65
CA LYS A 101 -6.08 2.78 -8.29
C LYS A 101 -5.60 3.92 -9.18
N ARG A 102 -5.96 3.92 -10.46
CA ARG A 102 -5.50 4.94 -11.41
C ARG A 102 -6.20 6.27 -11.14
N LEU A 103 -7.51 6.23 -10.93
CA LEU A 103 -8.27 7.44 -10.56
C LEU A 103 -7.88 7.96 -9.18
N TYR A 104 -7.64 7.07 -8.21
CA TYR A 104 -7.17 7.46 -6.88
C TYR A 104 -5.82 8.19 -6.98
N GLU A 105 -4.85 7.59 -7.66
CA GLU A 105 -3.51 8.16 -7.87
C GLU A 105 -3.60 9.51 -8.59
N GLN A 106 -4.39 9.60 -9.66
CA GLN A 106 -4.58 10.83 -10.41
C GLN A 106 -5.22 11.93 -9.56
N TYR A 107 -6.28 11.62 -8.82
CA TYR A 107 -6.98 12.58 -7.97
C TYR A 107 -6.05 13.16 -6.90
N VAL A 108 -5.32 12.29 -6.20
CA VAL A 108 -4.39 12.71 -5.14
C VAL A 108 -3.23 13.53 -5.72
N LYS A 109 -2.68 13.09 -6.86
CA LYS A 109 -1.61 13.82 -7.57
C LYS A 109 -2.06 15.20 -8.02
N ASP A 110 -3.27 15.33 -8.55
CA ASP A 110 -3.83 16.62 -8.94
C ASP A 110 -4.02 17.55 -7.75
N ARG A 111 -4.49 17.02 -6.60
CA ARG A 111 -4.67 17.80 -5.38
C ARG A 111 -3.35 18.37 -4.86
N VAL A 112 -2.28 17.59 -4.84
CA VAL A 112 -0.98 18.08 -4.37
C VAL A 112 -0.30 19.00 -5.38
N THR A 113 -0.40 18.72 -6.68
CA THR A 113 0.25 19.52 -7.73
C THR A 113 -0.40 20.89 -7.90
N LYS A 114 -1.71 21.00 -7.66
CA LYS A 114 -2.46 22.26 -7.74
C LYS A 114 -2.50 23.03 -6.42
N SER A 115 -1.94 22.48 -5.33
CA SER A 115 -1.94 23.16 -4.04
C SER A 115 -0.97 24.34 -4.06
N PRO A 116 -1.41 25.56 -3.73
CA PRO A 116 -0.49 26.68 -3.56
C PRO A 116 0.49 26.38 -2.41
N GLY A 117 1.73 26.86 -2.54
CA GLY A 117 2.76 26.71 -1.51
C GLY A 117 3.45 25.34 -1.46
N ILE A 118 3.18 24.43 -2.40
CA ILE A 118 3.89 23.14 -2.50
C ILE A 118 4.76 23.09 -3.77
N ASP A 119 6.07 23.00 -3.58
CA ASP A 119 7.02 22.70 -4.64
C ASP A 119 7.32 21.20 -4.68
N ILE A 120 6.99 20.54 -5.80
CA ILE A 120 7.27 19.11 -5.99
C ILE A 120 8.62 18.92 -6.68
N LEU A 121 9.55 18.28 -5.97
CA LEU A 121 10.92 18.07 -6.40
C LEU A 121 11.14 16.60 -6.70
N GLU A 122 11.63 16.31 -7.91
CA GLU A 122 12.07 14.96 -8.26
C GLU A 122 13.56 14.83 -7.90
N ALA A 123 13.84 14.13 -6.80
CA ALA A 123 15.19 13.91 -6.29
C ALA A 123 15.18 12.75 -5.28
N GLU A 124 16.33 12.09 -5.12
CA GLU A 124 16.56 11.14 -4.03
C GLU A 124 17.29 11.82 -2.88
N VAL A 125 16.72 11.75 -1.69
CA VAL A 125 17.35 12.25 -0.46
C VAL A 125 18.31 11.21 0.07
N ALA A 126 19.59 11.58 0.19
CA ALA A 126 20.65 10.73 0.71
C ALA A 126 20.71 10.77 2.24
N SER A 127 20.61 11.95 2.84
CA SER A 127 20.70 12.08 4.31
C SER A 127 20.07 13.37 4.85
N PRO A 128 19.49 13.35 6.07
CA PRO A 128 19.17 14.56 6.79
C PRO A 128 20.44 15.29 7.28
N ILE A 129 20.42 16.62 7.26
CA ILE A 129 21.52 17.46 7.77
C ILE A 129 21.16 17.91 9.18
N ILE A 130 21.81 17.32 10.19
CA ILE A 130 21.57 17.63 11.61
C ILE A 130 22.86 18.17 12.23
N LYS A 131 22.80 19.37 12.81
CA LYS A 131 23.92 20.02 13.50
C LYS A 131 23.48 20.53 14.86
N ASN A 132 24.21 20.17 15.92
CA ASN A 132 23.92 20.58 17.30
C ASN A 132 22.46 20.28 17.71
N GLY A 133 21.95 19.11 17.33
CA GLY A 133 20.56 18.70 17.62
C GLY A 133 19.48 19.42 16.82
N LYS A 134 19.84 20.24 15.82
CA LYS A 134 18.89 20.96 14.96
C LYS A 134 18.98 20.48 13.51
N ILE A 135 17.82 20.30 12.89
CA ILE A 135 17.71 20.01 11.46
C ILE A 135 18.01 21.28 10.64
N GLY A 136 18.79 21.13 9.57
CA GLY A 136 19.12 22.21 8.62
C GLY A 136 18.63 21.96 7.20
N GLY A 137 18.07 20.78 6.92
CA GLY A 137 17.63 20.35 5.59
C GLY A 137 18.05 18.93 5.28
N VAL A 138 18.22 18.64 3.99
CA VAL A 138 18.64 17.33 3.49
C VAL A 138 19.69 17.46 2.38
N ASN A 139 20.59 16.49 2.31
CA ASN A 139 21.44 16.25 1.15
C ASN A 139 20.68 15.36 0.17
N ILE A 140 20.71 15.70 -1.12
CA ILE A 140 20.26 14.81 -2.19
C ILE A 140 21.45 14.10 -2.83
N VAL A 141 21.19 13.00 -3.55
CA VAL A 141 22.23 12.10 -4.09
C VAL A 141 23.20 12.82 -5.04
N ASP A 142 22.76 13.86 -5.74
CA ASP A 142 23.62 14.65 -6.64
C ASP A 142 24.56 15.64 -5.92
N GLY A 143 24.53 15.67 -4.58
CA GLY A 143 25.38 16.52 -3.74
C GLY A 143 24.77 17.90 -3.41
N CYS A 144 23.61 18.25 -3.96
CA CYS A 144 22.94 19.49 -3.61
C CYS A 144 22.30 19.41 -2.21
N VAL A 145 22.11 20.60 -1.60
CA VAL A 145 21.43 20.76 -0.32
C VAL A 145 20.07 21.43 -0.53
N ILE A 146 19.04 20.85 0.08
CA ILE A 146 17.73 21.51 0.22
C ILE A 146 17.56 21.90 1.68
N SER A 147 17.65 23.20 1.95
CA SER A 147 17.54 23.74 3.31
C SER A 147 16.10 23.79 3.79
N ALA A 148 15.86 23.38 5.04
CA ALA A 148 14.54 23.43 5.66
C ALA A 148 14.60 23.63 7.18
N ASP A 149 13.60 24.33 7.75
CA ASP A 149 13.43 24.47 9.20
C ASP A 149 12.85 23.19 9.84
N THR A 150 12.13 22.37 9.08
CA THR A 150 11.53 21.11 9.52
C THR A 150 11.58 20.08 8.41
N VAL A 151 11.91 18.82 8.74
CA VAL A 151 11.93 17.70 7.79
C VAL A 151 11.00 16.60 8.28
N ILE A 152 10.10 16.14 7.42
CA ILE A 152 9.19 15.02 7.65
C ILE A 152 9.62 13.86 6.76
N LEU A 153 10.04 12.75 7.37
CA LEU A 153 10.50 11.55 6.66
C LEU A 153 9.34 10.55 6.49
N THR A 154 8.92 10.30 5.25
CA THR A 154 7.81 9.38 4.90
C THR A 154 8.22 8.39 3.82
N ASN A 155 9.39 7.78 4.02
CA ASN A 155 10.09 6.96 3.02
C ASN A 155 9.42 5.60 2.71
N GLY A 156 8.31 5.24 3.37
CA GLY A 156 7.58 4.00 3.12
C GLY A 156 8.47 2.76 3.19
N THR A 157 8.42 1.93 2.16
CA THR A 157 9.19 0.67 2.06
C THR A 157 10.56 0.84 1.40
N PHE A 158 11.02 2.07 1.14
CA PHE A 158 12.21 2.34 0.34
C PHE A 158 13.52 2.26 1.12
N LEU A 159 13.53 2.67 2.40
CA LEU A 159 14.75 2.66 3.23
C LEU A 159 15.31 1.26 3.35
N ASN A 160 16.48 1.01 2.76
CA ASN A 160 17.14 -0.29 2.73
C ASN A 160 16.18 -1.44 2.33
N GLY A 161 15.30 -1.13 1.36
CA GLY A 161 14.25 -2.02 0.87
C GLY A 161 14.82 -3.28 0.20
N LEU A 162 14.21 -4.43 0.51
CA LEU A 162 14.61 -5.73 -0.06
C LEU A 162 13.36 -6.56 -0.37
N ILE A 163 13.17 -6.89 -1.63
CA ILE A 163 12.09 -7.78 -2.09
C ILE A 163 12.55 -9.23 -1.97
N HIS A 164 11.63 -10.08 -1.53
CA HIS A 164 11.82 -11.51 -1.36
C HIS A 164 10.80 -12.30 -2.21
N ILE A 165 11.28 -13.14 -3.13
CA ILE A 165 10.45 -14.08 -3.90
C ILE A 165 11.12 -15.45 -3.87
N GLY A 166 10.67 -16.31 -2.95
CA GLY A 166 11.43 -17.47 -2.54
C GLY A 166 12.84 -17.06 -2.12
N GLN A 167 13.84 -17.74 -2.65
CA GLN A 167 15.25 -17.45 -2.36
C GLN A 167 15.81 -16.21 -3.09
N LYS A 168 15.06 -15.62 -4.03
CA LYS A 168 15.51 -14.42 -4.75
C LYS A 168 15.37 -13.19 -3.84
N LYS A 169 16.46 -12.42 -3.72
CA LYS A 169 16.54 -11.15 -2.98
C LYS A 169 16.87 -10.02 -3.95
N ILE A 170 16.03 -8.99 -4.00
CA ILE A 170 16.18 -7.87 -4.95
C ILE A 170 16.18 -6.56 -4.17
N PRO A 171 17.28 -5.78 -4.17
CA PRO A 171 17.32 -4.45 -3.54
C PRO A 171 16.32 -3.52 -4.23
N ALA A 172 15.24 -3.19 -3.54
CA ALA A 172 14.11 -2.46 -4.11
C ALA A 172 13.16 -1.98 -3.01
N GLY A 173 12.63 -0.77 -3.16
CA GLY A 173 11.57 -0.26 -2.29
C GLY A 173 10.20 -0.84 -2.65
N ARG A 174 9.95 -1.02 -3.95
CA ARG A 174 8.77 -1.68 -4.52
C ARG A 174 9.18 -2.41 -5.80
N MET A 175 8.35 -3.31 -6.30
CA MET A 175 8.66 -4.02 -7.54
C MET A 175 8.89 -3.03 -8.69
N GLY A 176 10.08 -3.04 -9.28
CA GLY A 176 10.49 -2.11 -10.35
C GLY A 176 10.94 -0.73 -9.88
N GLU A 177 11.03 -0.47 -8.56
CA GLU A 177 11.50 0.79 -8.00
C GLU A 177 12.68 0.53 -7.03
N LEU A 178 13.82 1.16 -7.28
CA LEU A 178 15.03 1.01 -6.45
C LEU A 178 14.75 1.40 -4.99
N GLY A 179 15.49 0.77 -4.07
CA GLY A 179 15.50 1.20 -2.66
C GLY A 179 16.38 2.44 -2.49
N SER A 180 16.17 3.16 -1.39
CA SER A 180 17.00 4.31 -1.00
C SER A 180 17.91 3.94 0.17
N VAL A 181 19.13 4.47 0.16
CA VAL A 181 20.16 4.24 1.20
C VAL A 181 20.62 5.56 1.82
N GLY A 182 21.30 5.52 2.98
CA GLY A 182 21.93 6.68 3.62
C GLY A 182 21.11 7.30 4.76
N ILE A 183 19.79 7.44 4.60
CA ILE A 183 18.92 8.04 5.63
C ILE A 183 18.95 7.19 6.90
N THR A 184 18.82 5.87 6.79
CA THR A 184 18.83 4.95 7.94
C THR A 184 20.16 5.02 8.69
N GLU A 185 21.27 4.97 7.97
CA GLU A 185 22.62 5.02 8.53
C GLU A 185 22.86 6.35 9.24
N THR A 186 22.40 7.45 8.65
CA THR A 186 22.49 8.78 9.27
C THR A 186 21.71 8.83 10.58
N LEU A 187 20.45 8.37 10.59
CA LEU A 187 19.63 8.38 11.81
C LEU A 187 20.21 7.47 12.91
N ALA A 188 20.78 6.32 12.54
CA ALA A 188 21.47 5.44 13.47
C ALA A 188 22.68 6.10 14.13
N GLN A 189 23.44 6.92 13.40
CA GLN A 189 24.57 7.70 13.96
C GLN A 189 24.12 8.72 15.02
N PHE A 190 22.85 9.17 14.98
CA PHE A 190 22.24 10.02 16.01
C PHE A 190 21.58 9.24 17.15
N GLY A 191 21.80 7.92 17.23
CA GLY A 191 21.32 7.08 18.33
C GLY A 191 19.88 6.56 18.16
N LEU A 192 19.32 6.60 16.95
CA LEU A 192 18.02 5.96 16.69
C LEU A 192 18.20 4.45 16.44
N ASP A 193 17.45 3.65 17.18
CA ASP A 193 17.37 2.21 16.96
C ASP A 193 16.71 1.91 15.60
N CYS A 194 17.39 1.10 14.79
CA CYS A 194 16.93 0.72 13.46
C CYS A 194 16.58 -0.78 13.42
N GLY A 195 15.33 -1.08 13.08
CA GLY A 195 14.84 -2.45 12.89
C GLY A 195 14.41 -2.74 11.46
N ARG A 196 14.09 -4.01 11.16
CA ARG A 196 13.47 -4.40 9.89
C ARG A 196 12.06 -4.95 10.13
N LEU A 197 11.12 -4.45 9.34
CA LEU A 197 9.78 -5.03 9.23
C LEU A 197 9.63 -5.70 7.88
N LYS A 198 8.70 -6.65 7.80
CA LYS A 198 8.30 -7.26 6.53
C LYS A 198 6.82 -7.07 6.29
N THR A 199 6.45 -6.86 5.04
CA THR A 199 5.08 -7.03 4.56
C THR A 199 5.07 -7.87 3.28
N GLY A 200 3.94 -8.48 2.96
CA GLY A 200 3.75 -9.24 1.72
C GLY A 200 2.60 -8.68 0.91
N THR A 201 2.67 -8.84 -0.41
CA THR A 201 1.56 -8.60 -1.34
C THR A 201 1.21 -9.93 -2.01
N PRO A 202 -0.04 -10.15 -2.41
CA PRO A 202 -0.37 -11.29 -3.26
C PRO A 202 0.19 -11.09 -4.67
N PRO A 203 0.23 -12.15 -5.49
CA PRO A 203 0.39 -12.01 -6.93
C PRO A 203 -0.77 -11.19 -7.52
N ARG A 204 -0.61 -10.74 -8.76
CA ARG A 204 -1.71 -10.21 -9.56
C ARG A 204 -2.03 -11.16 -10.69
N LEU A 205 -3.31 -11.44 -10.86
CA LEU A 205 -3.79 -12.42 -11.81
C LEU A 205 -4.34 -11.72 -13.06
N PHE A 206 -4.20 -12.35 -14.22
CA PHE A 206 -4.92 -11.92 -15.42
C PHE A 206 -6.40 -12.29 -15.29
N LYS A 207 -7.29 -11.32 -15.49
CA LYS A 207 -8.75 -11.52 -15.42
C LYS A 207 -9.24 -12.64 -16.34
N ASN A 208 -8.67 -12.76 -17.54
CA ASN A 208 -9.08 -13.74 -18.55
C ASN A 208 -8.58 -15.17 -18.25
N SER A 209 -7.77 -15.34 -17.21
CA SER A 209 -7.26 -16.65 -16.78
C SER A 209 -8.06 -17.30 -15.63
N ILE A 210 -9.15 -16.65 -15.22
CA ILE A 210 -10.01 -17.07 -14.10
C ILE A 210 -11.36 -17.51 -14.67
N ASP A 211 -11.86 -18.69 -14.24
CA ASP A 211 -13.22 -19.13 -14.54
C ASP A 211 -14.20 -18.54 -13.50
N TRP A 212 -14.73 -17.36 -13.83
CA TRP A 212 -15.62 -16.57 -12.98
C TRP A 212 -16.93 -17.28 -12.62
N ASN A 213 -17.36 -18.29 -13.38
CA ASN A 213 -18.60 -19.03 -13.09
C ASN A 213 -18.48 -19.92 -11.85
N ARG A 214 -17.25 -20.19 -11.39
CA ARG A 214 -16.97 -21.02 -10.22
C ARG A 214 -16.71 -20.19 -8.95
N LEU A 215 -16.80 -18.86 -9.05
CA LEU A 215 -16.57 -17.94 -7.94
C LEU A 215 -17.86 -17.29 -7.47
N ASP A 216 -17.94 -17.01 -6.18
CA ASP A 216 -19.10 -16.34 -5.58
C ASP A 216 -19.01 -14.83 -5.76
N LYS A 217 -19.98 -14.24 -6.46
CA LYS A 217 -20.06 -12.79 -6.65
C LYS A 217 -20.31 -12.06 -5.33
N ILE A 218 -19.62 -10.95 -5.11
CA ILE A 218 -19.77 -10.09 -3.93
C ILE A 218 -20.00 -8.63 -4.37
N ASP A 219 -21.27 -8.22 -4.34
CA ASP A 219 -21.69 -6.83 -4.58
C ASP A 219 -21.51 -5.96 -3.34
N GLY A 220 -21.42 -4.63 -3.54
CA GLY A 220 -21.46 -3.56 -2.53
C GLY A 220 -22.82 -3.41 -1.84
N ASP A 221 -22.90 -2.47 -0.90
CA ASP A 221 -24.16 -2.14 -0.24
C ASP A 221 -25.11 -1.42 -1.21
N ASP A 222 -26.40 -1.76 -1.20
CA ASP A 222 -27.42 -1.11 -2.07
C ASP A 222 -27.53 0.40 -1.84
N LYS A 223 -27.28 0.83 -0.61
CA LYS A 223 -27.20 2.24 -0.20
C LYS A 223 -25.78 2.52 0.30
N PRO A 224 -24.84 2.82 -0.60
CA PRO A 224 -23.46 3.05 -0.24
C PRO A 224 -23.32 4.37 0.54
N ALA A 225 -22.37 4.42 1.47
CA ALA A 225 -22.07 5.60 2.25
C ALA A 225 -20.67 6.12 1.90
N PRO A 226 -20.49 7.44 1.72
CA PRO A 226 -19.19 8.04 1.44
C PRO A 226 -18.26 7.95 2.66
N PHE A 227 -16.97 8.08 2.43
CA PHE A 227 -15.97 8.31 3.47
C PHE A 227 -15.97 9.76 3.91
N SER A 228 -15.98 10.70 2.95
CA SER A 228 -15.89 12.11 3.24
C SER A 228 -17.15 12.62 3.94
N HIS A 229 -17.00 13.59 4.83
CA HIS A 229 -18.10 14.35 5.41
C HIS A 229 -18.56 15.49 4.47
N PHE A 230 -17.73 15.84 3.48
CA PHE A 230 -17.94 16.96 2.56
C PHE A 230 -18.38 16.44 1.20
N HIS A 231 -19.63 15.98 1.11
CA HIS A 231 -20.22 15.47 -0.12
C HIS A 231 -21.61 16.07 -0.37
N GLU A 232 -21.97 16.27 -1.63
CA GLU A 232 -23.30 16.75 -2.02
C GLU A 232 -24.17 15.59 -2.51
N CYS A 233 -23.74 14.93 -3.57
CA CYS A 233 -24.38 13.75 -4.16
C CYS A 233 -23.39 12.58 -4.19
N PHE A 234 -23.85 11.38 -3.80
CA PHE A 234 -23.01 10.19 -3.77
C PHE A 234 -23.73 9.00 -4.39
N ASN A 235 -23.31 8.64 -5.61
CA ASN A 235 -23.84 7.52 -6.38
C ASN A 235 -22.70 6.79 -7.11
N PRO A 236 -21.82 6.08 -6.38
CA PRO A 236 -20.69 5.41 -6.98
C PRO A 236 -21.11 4.18 -7.79
N PRO A 237 -20.26 3.69 -8.70
CA PRO A 237 -20.40 2.35 -9.27
C PRO A 237 -20.45 1.25 -8.19
N ASN A 238 -20.97 0.09 -8.56
CA ASN A 238 -20.97 -1.11 -7.74
C ASN A 238 -20.36 -2.30 -8.52
N VAL A 239 -19.07 -2.17 -8.86
CA VAL A 239 -18.29 -3.20 -9.54
C VAL A 239 -18.10 -4.39 -8.59
N PRO A 240 -18.45 -5.62 -8.97
CA PRO A 240 -18.36 -6.77 -8.06
C PRO A 240 -16.92 -7.20 -7.80
N CYS A 241 -16.69 -7.67 -6.57
CA CYS A 241 -15.58 -8.56 -6.23
C CYS A 241 -16.06 -10.01 -6.30
N TYR A 242 -15.16 -10.97 -6.19
CA TYR A 242 -15.53 -12.39 -6.18
C TYR A 242 -14.78 -13.13 -5.07
N SER A 243 -15.45 -14.00 -4.32
CA SER A 243 -14.79 -14.91 -3.38
C SER A 243 -14.55 -16.28 -3.96
N ILE A 244 -13.47 -16.87 -3.49
CA ILE A 244 -13.10 -18.27 -3.69
C ILE A 244 -12.45 -18.77 -2.40
N ALA A 245 -12.42 -20.07 -2.19
CA ALA A 245 -11.80 -20.65 -1.01
C ALA A 245 -10.67 -21.59 -1.42
N THR A 246 -9.55 -21.57 -0.69
CA THR A 246 -8.50 -22.57 -0.85
C THR A 246 -9.00 -23.95 -0.42
N ASN A 247 -8.27 -25.00 -0.76
CA ASN A 247 -8.54 -26.38 -0.36
C ASN A 247 -7.29 -27.06 0.21
N CYS A 248 -7.43 -28.30 0.67
CA CYS A 248 -6.34 -29.09 1.23
C CYS A 248 -5.20 -29.30 0.22
N GLU A 249 -5.51 -29.51 -1.06
CA GLU A 249 -4.50 -29.73 -2.10
C GLU A 249 -3.57 -28.51 -2.26
N ALA A 250 -4.14 -27.31 -2.33
CA ALA A 250 -3.39 -26.06 -2.34
C ALA A 250 -2.54 -25.90 -1.06
N HIS A 251 -3.07 -26.30 0.09
CA HIS A 251 -2.35 -26.27 1.35
C HIS A 251 -1.17 -27.23 1.37
N ASP A 252 -1.32 -28.44 0.84
CA ASP A 252 -0.26 -29.44 0.78
C ASP A 252 0.89 -28.97 -0.13
N VAL A 253 0.58 -28.33 -1.27
CA VAL A 253 1.61 -27.68 -2.11
C VAL A 253 2.39 -26.63 -1.31
N ILE A 254 1.71 -25.79 -0.52
CA ILE A 254 2.35 -24.76 0.29
C ILE A 254 3.19 -25.37 1.43
N LYS A 255 2.64 -26.34 2.17
CA LYS A 255 3.32 -27.03 3.29
C LYS A 255 4.58 -27.73 2.82
N ASN A 256 4.51 -28.47 1.71
CA ASN A 256 5.65 -29.18 1.14
C ASN A 256 6.78 -28.24 0.67
N ASN A 257 6.51 -26.95 0.50
CA ASN A 257 7.48 -25.95 0.04
C ASN A 257 7.71 -24.83 1.07
N ILE A 258 7.26 -24.99 2.32
CA ILE A 258 7.27 -23.92 3.33
C ILE A 258 8.69 -23.40 3.63
N ASN A 259 9.68 -24.30 3.62
CA ASN A 259 11.10 -23.99 3.83
C ASN A 259 11.73 -23.14 2.71
N GLN A 260 11.03 -22.97 1.58
CA GLN A 260 11.46 -22.07 0.51
C GLN A 260 10.92 -20.64 0.69
N SER A 261 10.03 -20.41 1.67
CA SER A 261 9.62 -19.07 2.07
C SER A 261 10.70 -18.47 2.99
N PRO A 262 11.20 -17.26 2.71
CA PRO A 262 12.17 -16.59 3.55
C PRO A 262 11.72 -16.37 5.00
N MET A 263 10.41 -16.50 5.28
CA MET A 263 9.86 -16.47 6.63
C MET A 263 10.33 -17.66 7.48
N PHE A 264 10.43 -18.83 6.85
CA PHE A 264 10.67 -20.10 7.53
C PHE A 264 12.10 -20.61 7.31
N SER A 265 12.80 -20.16 6.26
CA SER A 265 14.21 -20.47 6.05
C SER A 265 15.18 -19.70 6.96
N GLY A 266 14.69 -18.70 7.71
CA GLY A 266 15.53 -17.81 8.54
C GLY A 266 16.18 -16.66 7.76
N ASP A 267 15.90 -16.51 6.46
CA ASP A 267 16.43 -15.43 5.62
C ASP A 267 15.87 -14.04 5.95
N ILE A 268 14.71 -13.99 6.61
CA ILE A 268 14.10 -12.74 7.08
C ILE A 268 14.33 -12.59 8.58
N ARG A 269 15.07 -11.55 8.95
CA ARG A 269 15.24 -11.11 10.36
C ARG A 269 14.13 -10.18 10.84
N GLY A 270 13.18 -9.80 9.98
CA GLY A 270 12.14 -8.82 10.26
C GLY A 270 10.84 -9.43 10.80
N VAL A 271 10.19 -8.70 11.72
CA VAL A 271 8.89 -9.12 12.29
C VAL A 271 7.79 -8.91 11.25
N GLY A 272 7.04 -9.97 10.94
CA GLY A 272 5.86 -9.91 10.06
C GLY A 272 4.62 -9.34 10.79
N PRO A 273 3.61 -8.84 10.04
CA PRO A 273 2.39 -8.29 10.62
C PRO A 273 1.59 -9.39 11.33
N ARG A 274 1.19 -9.16 12.59
CA ARG A 274 0.39 -10.13 13.37
C ARG A 274 -1.00 -10.38 12.76
N TYR A 275 -1.62 -9.34 12.21
CA TYR A 275 -3.03 -9.35 11.80
C TYR A 275 -3.25 -9.51 10.29
N CYS A 276 -2.19 -9.59 9.49
CA CYS A 276 -2.26 -9.82 8.05
C CYS A 276 -1.14 -10.79 7.63
N PRO A 277 -1.13 -12.02 8.16
CA PRO A 277 -0.09 -13.00 7.87
C PRO A 277 -0.10 -13.37 6.37
N SER A 278 1.04 -13.83 5.87
CA SER A 278 1.10 -14.47 4.55
C SER A 278 0.30 -15.78 4.56
N ILE A 279 -0.09 -16.27 3.39
CA ILE A 279 -0.87 -17.50 3.26
C ILE A 279 -0.11 -18.70 3.84
N GLU A 280 1.22 -18.76 3.65
CA GLU A 280 2.05 -19.80 4.27
C GLU A 280 2.06 -19.74 5.80
N ASP A 281 2.06 -18.54 6.39
CA ASP A 281 2.01 -18.36 7.85
C ASP A 281 0.59 -18.64 8.40
N LYS A 282 -0.45 -18.27 7.65
CA LYS A 282 -1.85 -18.56 7.98
C LYS A 282 -2.10 -20.08 8.02
N ILE A 283 -1.65 -20.82 7.01
CA ILE A 283 -1.80 -22.28 6.95
C ILE A 283 -1.01 -22.97 8.06
N ASN A 284 0.18 -22.45 8.39
CA ASN A 284 0.99 -23.01 9.47
C ASN A 284 0.37 -22.77 10.86
N ARG A 285 -0.15 -21.56 11.13
CA ARG A 285 -0.74 -21.19 12.42
C ARG A 285 -2.13 -21.78 12.64
N PHE A 286 -2.92 -21.91 11.58
CA PHE A 286 -4.29 -22.40 11.61
C PHE A 286 -4.38 -23.72 10.84
N SER A 287 -3.53 -24.68 11.22
CA SER A 287 -3.38 -25.97 10.54
C SER A 287 -4.63 -26.86 10.63
N ASP A 288 -5.55 -26.56 11.57
CA ASP A 288 -6.87 -27.16 11.71
C ASP A 288 -7.87 -26.72 10.62
N LYS A 289 -7.58 -25.62 9.90
CA LYS A 289 -8.47 -25.07 8.88
C LYS A 289 -8.16 -25.67 7.52
N ASN A 290 -9.08 -26.47 7.00
CA ASN A 290 -9.00 -27.04 5.64
C ASN A 290 -9.21 -26.03 4.50
N SER A 291 -9.58 -24.79 4.83
CA SER A 291 -9.88 -23.76 3.84
C SER A 291 -9.68 -22.34 4.36
N HIS A 292 -9.32 -21.45 3.45
CA HIS A 292 -9.17 -20.03 3.67
C HIS A 292 -9.83 -19.26 2.53
N ARG A 293 -10.67 -18.29 2.87
CA ARG A 293 -11.29 -17.40 1.90
C ARG A 293 -10.26 -16.46 1.27
N LEU A 294 -10.33 -16.35 -0.05
CA LEU A 294 -9.65 -15.39 -0.89
C LEU A 294 -10.68 -14.49 -1.56
N ILE A 295 -10.29 -13.28 -1.94
CA ILE A 295 -11.15 -12.34 -2.66
C ILE A 295 -10.41 -11.80 -3.87
N CYS A 296 -11.00 -12.01 -5.05
CA CYS A 296 -10.60 -11.39 -6.29
C CYS A 296 -11.16 -9.96 -6.34
N GLU A 297 -10.26 -8.99 -6.29
CA GLU A 297 -10.56 -7.56 -6.27
C GLU A 297 -10.02 -6.91 -7.56
N PRO A 298 -10.88 -6.33 -8.42
CA PRO A 298 -10.40 -5.61 -9.60
C PRO A 298 -9.59 -4.37 -9.18
N GLU A 299 -8.46 -4.10 -9.83
CA GLU A 299 -7.63 -2.94 -9.44
C GLU A 299 -8.14 -1.58 -9.98
N TRP A 300 -9.03 -1.61 -10.97
CA TRP A 300 -9.71 -0.45 -11.56
C TRP A 300 -10.98 -0.88 -12.32
N VAL A 301 -11.81 0.08 -12.77
CA VAL A 301 -13.00 -0.24 -13.56
C VAL A 301 -12.60 -0.88 -14.88
N GLY A 302 -13.09 -2.10 -15.16
CA GLY A 302 -12.73 -2.84 -16.37
C GLY A 302 -11.30 -3.39 -16.37
N SER A 303 -10.66 -3.53 -15.20
CA SER A 303 -9.29 -4.03 -15.10
C SER A 303 -9.11 -5.45 -15.62
N ASP A 304 -8.06 -5.66 -16.41
CA ASP A 304 -7.53 -6.99 -16.77
C ASP A 304 -6.68 -7.61 -15.65
N GLN A 305 -6.48 -6.88 -14.55
CA GLN A 305 -5.60 -7.25 -13.44
C GLN A 305 -6.40 -7.39 -12.14
N ILE A 306 -6.24 -8.54 -11.49
CA ILE A 306 -6.97 -8.90 -10.28
C ILE A 306 -6.01 -8.99 -9.10
N TYR A 307 -6.33 -8.27 -8.01
CA TYR A 307 -5.68 -8.40 -6.71
C TYR A 307 -6.30 -9.58 -5.95
N LEU A 308 -5.49 -10.59 -5.60
CA LEU A 308 -5.97 -11.77 -4.87
C LEU A 308 -5.81 -11.59 -3.35
N ASN A 309 -6.75 -10.87 -2.74
CA ASN A 309 -6.74 -10.59 -1.32
C ASN A 309 -6.82 -11.89 -0.49
N GLY A 310 -5.95 -12.00 0.52
CA GLY A 310 -5.80 -13.19 1.36
C GLY A 310 -4.70 -14.16 0.90
N PHE A 311 -4.06 -13.93 -0.25
CA PHE A 311 -2.97 -14.77 -0.78
C PHE A 311 -1.60 -14.06 -0.78
N SER A 312 -1.35 -13.14 0.17
CA SER A 312 -0.02 -12.55 0.31
C SER A 312 1.01 -13.64 0.58
N THR A 313 2.11 -13.67 -0.17
CA THR A 313 3.10 -14.74 -0.04
C THR A 313 4.49 -14.27 -0.39
N SER A 314 5.49 -15.01 0.07
CA SER A 314 6.88 -14.86 -0.34
C SER A 314 7.48 -16.16 -0.89
N LEU A 315 6.63 -17.14 -1.21
CA LEU A 315 7.04 -18.39 -1.84
C LEU A 315 7.57 -18.15 -3.27
N PRO A 316 8.38 -19.07 -3.81
CA PRO A 316 8.79 -19.02 -5.21
C PRO A 316 7.58 -18.99 -6.15
N GLU A 317 7.65 -18.20 -7.22
CA GLU A 317 6.56 -18.02 -8.19
C GLU A 317 5.96 -19.35 -8.69
N LYS A 318 6.79 -20.37 -8.94
CA LYS A 318 6.33 -21.71 -9.37
C LYS A 318 5.41 -22.36 -8.32
N VAL A 319 5.71 -22.20 -7.04
CA VAL A 319 4.92 -22.74 -5.93
C VAL A 319 3.62 -21.94 -5.77
N GLN A 320 3.70 -20.62 -5.90
CA GLN A 320 2.51 -19.76 -5.88
C GLN A 320 1.52 -20.16 -6.98
N ARG A 321 2.00 -20.34 -8.22
CA ARG A 321 1.15 -20.75 -9.35
C ARG A 321 0.56 -22.14 -9.12
N LYS A 322 1.41 -23.12 -8.77
CA LYS A 322 0.97 -24.50 -8.55
C LYS A 322 -0.11 -24.60 -7.47
N SER A 323 0.06 -23.88 -6.36
CA SER A 323 -0.94 -23.89 -5.27
C SER A 323 -2.26 -23.24 -5.68
N LEU A 324 -2.25 -22.18 -6.48
CA LEU A 324 -3.48 -21.58 -6.99
C LEU A 324 -4.17 -22.46 -8.04
N GLN A 325 -3.42 -23.17 -8.88
CA GLN A 325 -3.98 -24.08 -9.90
C GLN A 325 -4.74 -25.29 -9.30
N CYS A 326 -4.50 -25.63 -8.03
CA CYS A 326 -5.27 -26.63 -7.31
C CYS A 326 -6.68 -26.15 -6.92
N ILE A 327 -6.99 -24.85 -7.06
CA ILE A 327 -8.27 -24.27 -6.64
C ILE A 327 -9.25 -24.28 -7.82
N PRO A 328 -10.46 -24.87 -7.69
CA PRO A 328 -11.45 -24.89 -8.77
C PRO A 328 -11.85 -23.48 -9.21
N GLY A 329 -11.56 -23.10 -10.46
CA GLY A 329 -11.71 -21.75 -10.99
C GLY A 329 -10.39 -21.07 -11.36
N PHE A 330 -9.26 -21.60 -10.87
CA PHE A 330 -7.89 -21.10 -11.08
C PHE A 330 -6.97 -22.10 -11.79
N GLU A 331 -7.50 -23.18 -12.37
CA GLU A 331 -6.72 -24.22 -13.06
C GLU A 331 -5.79 -23.62 -14.15
N GLY A 332 -6.30 -22.61 -14.87
CA GLY A 332 -5.60 -21.87 -15.92
C GLY A 332 -4.94 -20.57 -15.49
N VAL A 333 -4.81 -20.28 -14.19
CA VAL A 333 -4.43 -18.96 -13.69
C VAL A 333 -3.06 -18.49 -14.20
N GLN A 334 -3.01 -17.25 -14.67
CA GLN A 334 -1.79 -16.59 -15.16
C GLN A 334 -1.50 -15.34 -14.33
N PHE A 335 -0.22 -15.05 -14.14
CA PHE A 335 0.22 -13.91 -13.33
C PHE A 335 0.64 -12.74 -14.21
N VAL A 336 0.13 -11.55 -13.89
CA VAL A 336 0.68 -10.28 -14.35
C VAL A 336 1.99 -9.99 -13.60
N ARG A 337 2.00 -10.27 -12.29
CA ARG A 337 3.17 -10.16 -11.41
C ARG A 337 3.09 -11.15 -10.25
N PRO A 338 4.20 -11.76 -9.84
CA PRO A 338 4.28 -12.68 -8.70
C PRO A 338 4.26 -11.96 -7.35
#